data_AF-A0AB35ZET4-F1
#
_entry.id   AF-A0AB35ZET4-F1
#
_cell.length_a   1.000
_cell.length_b   1.000
_cell.length_c   1.000
_cell.angle_alpha   90.00
_cell.angle_beta   90.00
_cell.angle_gamma   90.00
#
_symmetry.space_group_name_H-M   'P 1'
#
loop_
_entity.id
_entity.type
_entity.pdbx_description
1 polymer ?
#
loop_
_entity_poly.entity_id
_entity_poly.type
_entity_poly.pdbx_seq_one_letter_code
_entity_poly.pdbx_strand_id
1 'polypeptide(L)'
;MKKIVMIILAAAHFAWAGAQVKPVDDRISKMKLTATELAHYMAPGVNLGNTMEACDWNDVFTNQAGLKSETSWQNDKTTESYIRSLKQQGFNSLRIPTSWVAGHLTDKENMTIDPVWMKRIKEIVNYGLNAGLCVIINEHWDGGWMEHDAFTSGANVTEYKEMFRKQWTNIAKEFKTYDQRVLFAALNEPGVGGASPQVQGDMLAPDSKEFADRLLSYEQVFIDAVRATGGNNASRVLIVQTPKTEIDLAAKDSYDITRLKDNAKNRLMAEVHFYDPYIFTLMDRDADWGKVALYWKGYAPADDQGRTVNTIWYNNKNGMPTSISPIR
;
A
#
# COMPACT_ATOMS: atom_id res chain seq x y z
N MET A 1 -46.26 10.21 -36.00
CA MET A 1 -45.38 9.42 -35.10
C MET A 1 -43.97 9.99 -35.16
N LYS A 2 -43.43 10.41 -34.00
CA LYS A 2 -42.01 10.28 -33.56
C LYS A 2 -40.92 10.60 -34.62
N LYS A 3 -40.06 11.61 -34.52
CA LYS A 3 -39.23 12.01 -33.37
C LYS A 3 -38.65 13.42 -33.57
N ILE A 4 -38.58 14.10 -32.45
CA ILE A 4 -37.97 15.40 -32.18
C ILE A 4 -36.45 15.23 -32.01
N VAL A 5 -35.71 16.12 -32.68
CA VAL A 5 -34.44 16.78 -32.29
C VAL A 5 -33.28 15.89 -31.82
N MET A 6 -32.23 15.85 -32.64
CA MET A 6 -30.84 15.84 -32.17
C MET A 6 -30.05 16.76 -33.07
N ILE A 7 -29.51 17.85 -32.53
CA ILE A 7 -28.25 18.52 -32.90
C ILE A 7 -28.12 19.70 -31.92
N ILE A 8 -26.90 19.90 -31.39
CA ILE A 8 -26.46 20.86 -30.37
C ILE A 8 -26.53 20.34 -28.92
N LEU A 9 -25.49 19.62 -28.50
CA LEU A 9 -24.90 19.70 -27.14
C LEU A 9 -23.55 18.97 -27.08
N ALA A 10 -22.63 19.31 -27.99
CA ALA A 10 -21.23 18.86 -27.97
C ALA A 10 -20.30 19.83 -27.20
N ALA A 11 -20.84 20.75 -26.38
CA ALA A 11 -20.05 21.79 -25.71
C ALA A 11 -20.33 21.96 -24.20
N ALA A 12 -20.86 20.92 -23.52
CA ALA A 12 -21.20 21.02 -22.10
C ALA A 12 -20.64 19.90 -21.19
N HIS A 13 -19.78 19.00 -21.69
CA HIS A 13 -19.21 17.92 -20.86
C HIS A 13 -17.79 18.18 -20.31
N PHE A 14 -17.20 19.35 -20.58
CA PHE A 14 -15.90 19.74 -20.00
C PHE A 14 -16.00 20.74 -18.84
N ALA A 15 -17.20 21.18 -18.46
CA ALA A 15 -17.40 22.16 -17.38
C ALA A 15 -17.82 21.54 -16.02
N TRP A 16 -17.83 20.21 -15.89
CA TRP A 16 -18.19 19.53 -14.63
C TRP A 16 -17.12 18.54 -14.13
N ALA A 17 -15.87 18.71 -14.57
CA ALA A 17 -14.71 18.11 -13.88
C ALA A 17 -14.03 19.11 -12.93
N GLY A 18 -14.30 20.41 -13.10
CA GLY A 18 -13.67 21.51 -12.34
C GLY A 18 -14.41 21.95 -11.07
N ALA A 19 -15.48 21.27 -10.67
CA ALA A 19 -16.24 21.58 -9.46
C ALA A 19 -16.41 20.36 -8.53
N GLN A 20 -15.60 19.32 -8.69
CA GLN A 20 -15.74 18.09 -7.94
C GLN A 20 -15.04 18.15 -6.58
N VAL A 21 -15.86 18.57 -5.61
CA VAL A 21 -15.84 18.22 -4.19
C VAL A 21 -14.57 18.65 -3.46
N LYS A 22 -14.58 19.89 -2.92
CA LYS A 22 -13.86 20.16 -1.66
C LYS A 22 -14.11 18.96 -0.75
N PRO A 23 -13.11 18.44 0.00
CA PRO A 23 -13.39 17.44 1.01
C PRO A 23 -14.61 17.93 1.79
N VAL A 24 -15.71 17.16 1.78
CA VAL A 24 -17.00 17.57 2.37
C VAL A 24 -16.81 18.00 3.84
N ASP A 25 -15.70 17.53 4.41
CA ASP A 25 -15.18 17.84 5.71
C ASP A 25 -13.91 18.73 5.68
N ASP A 26 -14.06 20.00 6.06
CA ASP A 26 -12.97 20.97 6.23
C ASP A 26 -11.87 20.50 7.22
N ARG A 27 -12.11 19.45 8.01
CA ARG A 27 -11.10 18.85 8.90
C ARG A 27 -9.98 18.16 8.11
N ILE A 28 -10.25 17.66 6.90
CA ILE A 28 -9.28 16.98 6.04
C ILE A 28 -8.16 17.94 5.62
N SER A 29 -8.51 19.15 5.17
CA SER A 29 -7.54 20.17 4.77
C SER A 29 -6.72 20.73 5.95
N LYS A 30 -7.22 20.54 7.17
CA LYS A 30 -6.60 21.00 8.42
C LYS A 30 -5.87 19.89 9.19
N MET A 31 -5.73 18.70 8.61
CA MET A 31 -5.12 17.53 9.25
C MET A 31 -5.79 17.12 10.58
N LYS A 32 -7.10 17.27 10.73
CA LYS A 32 -7.80 17.13 12.02
C LYS A 32 -8.49 15.78 12.26
N LEU A 33 -8.67 14.93 11.25
CA LEU A 33 -9.32 13.62 11.45
C LEU A 33 -8.41 12.66 12.21
N THR A 34 -8.96 11.87 13.13
CA THR A 34 -8.25 10.69 13.65
C THR A 34 -8.11 9.62 12.57
N ALA A 35 -7.27 8.62 12.81
CA ALA A 35 -7.14 7.45 11.95
C ALA A 35 -8.51 6.76 11.72
N THR A 36 -9.28 6.52 12.79
CA THR A 36 -10.61 5.91 12.70
C THR A 36 -11.59 6.74 11.86
N GLU A 37 -11.60 8.06 12.03
CA GLU A 37 -12.48 8.93 11.24
C GLU A 37 -12.07 8.96 9.77
N LEU A 38 -10.76 8.99 9.49
CA LEU A 38 -10.27 8.98 8.11
C LEU A 38 -10.59 7.65 7.41
N ALA A 39 -10.48 6.51 8.10
CA ALA A 39 -10.81 5.19 7.56
C ALA A 39 -12.24 5.13 6.99
N HIS A 40 -13.19 5.82 7.63
CA HIS A 40 -14.59 5.87 7.16
C HIS A 40 -14.73 6.51 5.77
N TYR A 41 -13.82 7.42 5.40
CA TYR A 41 -13.81 8.07 4.08
C TYR A 41 -13.03 7.29 3.02
N MET A 42 -12.33 6.21 3.37
CA MET A 42 -11.43 5.50 2.45
C MET A 42 -12.11 4.32 1.74
N ALA A 43 -13.13 3.70 2.35
CA ALA A 43 -13.75 2.49 1.82
C ALA A 43 -14.82 2.79 0.74
N PRO A 44 -14.92 1.96 -0.32
CA PRO A 44 -13.96 0.92 -0.71
C PRO A 44 -12.70 1.51 -1.37
N GLY A 45 -11.58 0.80 -1.26
CA GLY A 45 -10.31 1.16 -1.90
C GLY A 45 -9.95 0.24 -3.07
N VAL A 46 -8.98 0.66 -3.89
CA VAL A 46 -8.40 -0.11 -5.00
C VAL A 46 -6.88 0.06 -5.05
N ASN A 47 -6.14 -1.01 -5.38
CA ASN A 47 -4.70 -0.94 -5.64
C ASN A 47 -4.42 -0.62 -7.11
N LEU A 48 -3.44 0.24 -7.37
CA LEU A 48 -2.80 0.41 -8.66
C LEU A 48 -1.62 -0.57 -8.78
N GLY A 49 -1.95 -1.85 -8.84
CA GLY A 49 -1.00 -2.96 -8.85
C GLY A 49 -0.14 -3.06 -10.11
N ASN A 50 0.99 -3.75 -9.98
CA ASN A 50 1.98 -4.03 -11.01
C ASN A 50 2.40 -2.80 -11.82
N THR A 51 2.45 -1.65 -11.17
CA THR A 51 2.67 -0.33 -11.78
C THR A 51 3.90 0.33 -11.16
N MET A 52 3.77 1.04 -10.04
CA MET A 52 4.87 1.84 -9.47
C MET A 52 5.79 1.02 -8.55
N GLU A 53 5.42 -0.22 -8.23
CA GLU A 53 6.25 -1.22 -7.53
C GLU A 53 7.04 -2.12 -8.48
N ALA A 54 6.74 -2.07 -9.78
CA ALA A 54 7.34 -2.98 -10.74
C ALA A 54 8.84 -2.74 -10.82
N CYS A 55 9.62 -3.81 -10.60
CA CYS A 55 11.05 -3.73 -10.38
C CYS A 55 11.84 -4.84 -11.08
N ASP A 56 13.15 -4.63 -11.19
CA ASP A 56 14.12 -5.62 -11.67
C ASP A 56 15.25 -5.78 -10.64
N TRP A 57 15.66 -7.02 -10.41
CA TRP A 57 16.74 -7.38 -9.50
C TRP A 57 18.07 -6.69 -9.81
N ASN A 58 18.34 -6.43 -11.09
CA ASN A 58 19.59 -5.80 -11.52
C ASN A 58 19.65 -4.30 -11.20
N ASP A 59 18.50 -3.69 -10.89
CA ASP A 59 18.39 -2.26 -10.64
C ASP A 59 18.39 -1.90 -9.14
N VAL A 60 18.40 -2.89 -8.24
CA VAL A 60 18.36 -2.68 -6.78
C VAL A 60 19.56 -1.84 -6.29
N PHE A 61 19.25 -0.75 -5.57
CA PHE A 61 20.15 0.32 -5.14
C PHE A 61 20.90 1.06 -6.25
N THR A 62 20.30 1.15 -7.46
CA THR A 62 20.85 1.90 -8.60
C THR A 62 19.94 3.07 -9.01
N ASN A 63 20.31 3.75 -10.10
CA ASN A 63 19.49 4.76 -10.78
C ASN A 63 19.21 4.40 -12.26
N GLN A 64 19.03 3.11 -12.59
CA GLN A 64 19.03 2.63 -13.97
C GLN A 64 17.65 2.21 -14.52
N ALA A 65 16.63 2.10 -13.66
CA ALA A 65 15.33 1.61 -14.09
C ALA A 65 14.52 2.69 -14.82
N GLY A 66 14.51 3.92 -14.30
CA GLY A 66 13.83 5.08 -14.92
C GLY A 66 12.31 4.92 -15.05
N LEU A 67 11.64 5.78 -15.83
CA LEU A 67 10.17 5.80 -15.92
C LEU A 67 9.54 4.57 -16.58
N LYS A 68 10.32 3.74 -17.28
CA LYS A 68 9.82 2.51 -17.90
C LYS A 68 9.39 1.46 -16.86
N SER A 69 9.87 1.58 -15.60
CA SER A 69 9.44 0.70 -14.51
C SER A 69 7.93 0.68 -14.36
N GLU A 70 7.26 1.84 -14.47
CA GLU A 70 5.79 1.97 -14.35
C GLU A 70 5.01 0.98 -15.25
N THR A 71 5.56 0.65 -16.42
CA THR A 71 4.93 -0.19 -17.43
C THR A 71 5.76 -1.47 -17.68
N SER A 72 6.57 -1.90 -16.72
CA SER A 72 7.43 -3.08 -16.91
C SER A 72 6.68 -4.39 -16.65
N TRP A 73 5.66 -4.37 -15.80
CA TRP A 73 4.80 -5.54 -15.51
C TRP A 73 3.37 -5.41 -16.07
N GLN A 74 3.07 -4.31 -16.75
CA GLN A 74 1.78 -4.06 -17.42
C GLN A 74 1.95 -3.06 -18.57
N ASN A 75 1.00 -3.00 -19.51
CA ASN A 75 1.21 -2.37 -20.81
C ASN A 75 0.83 -0.88 -20.89
N ASP A 76 0.15 -0.33 -19.89
CA ASP A 76 -0.53 0.97 -19.99
C ASP A 76 0.02 1.98 -18.99
N LYS A 77 0.53 3.10 -19.47
CA LYS A 77 0.91 4.21 -18.58
C LYS A 77 -0.31 4.75 -17.84
N THR A 78 -0.18 5.00 -16.54
CA THR A 78 -1.27 5.53 -15.70
C THR A 78 -1.70 6.92 -16.19
N THR A 79 -2.99 7.11 -16.42
CA THR A 79 -3.58 8.38 -16.85
C THR A 79 -4.55 8.94 -15.81
N GLU A 80 -4.73 10.26 -15.78
CA GLU A 80 -5.73 10.88 -14.90
C GLU A 80 -7.15 10.41 -15.21
N SER A 81 -7.47 10.17 -16.49
CA SER A 81 -8.79 9.66 -16.90
C SER A 81 -9.06 8.27 -16.36
N TYR A 82 -8.05 7.40 -16.31
CA TYR A 82 -8.17 6.09 -15.67
C TYR A 82 -8.45 6.21 -14.17
N ILE A 83 -7.69 7.04 -13.44
CA ILE A 83 -7.93 7.22 -12.00
C ILE A 83 -9.32 7.85 -11.72
N ARG A 84 -9.78 8.78 -12.58
CA ARG A 84 -11.14 9.31 -12.49
C ARG A 84 -12.21 8.26 -12.76
N SER A 85 -11.97 7.30 -13.65
CA SER A 85 -12.93 6.21 -13.88
C SER A 85 -13.05 5.30 -12.66
N LEU A 86 -11.95 5.03 -11.93
CA LEU A 86 -11.99 4.30 -10.66
C LEU A 86 -12.90 5.01 -9.64
N LYS A 87 -12.79 6.34 -9.51
CA LYS A 87 -13.71 7.12 -8.66
C LYS A 87 -15.17 6.98 -9.11
N GLN A 88 -15.43 7.02 -10.42
CA GLN A 88 -16.79 6.86 -10.97
C GLN A 88 -17.38 5.48 -10.68
N GLN A 89 -16.55 4.45 -10.55
CA GLN A 89 -16.97 3.10 -10.13
C GLN A 89 -17.23 2.98 -8.62
N GLY A 90 -17.01 4.04 -7.84
CA GLY A 90 -17.36 4.11 -6.43
C GLY A 90 -16.19 3.96 -5.45
N PHE A 91 -14.95 3.84 -5.93
CA PHE A 91 -13.78 3.81 -5.04
C PHE A 91 -13.57 5.16 -4.36
N ASN A 92 -13.15 5.12 -3.09
CA ASN A 92 -12.88 6.30 -2.27
C ASN A 92 -11.40 6.42 -1.87
N SER A 93 -10.61 5.36 -2.07
CA SER A 93 -9.16 5.41 -1.92
C SER A 93 -8.43 4.65 -3.03
N LEU A 94 -7.19 5.08 -3.29
CA LEU A 94 -6.24 4.51 -4.22
C LEU A 94 -4.95 4.16 -3.46
N ARG A 95 -4.55 2.90 -3.43
CA ARG A 95 -3.23 2.50 -2.95
C ARG A 95 -2.30 2.40 -4.16
N ILE A 96 -1.13 3.02 -4.06
CA ILE A 96 -0.08 3.02 -5.09
C ILE A 96 1.11 2.28 -4.47
N PRO A 97 1.17 0.94 -4.61
CA PRO A 97 2.39 0.17 -4.35
C PRO A 97 3.58 0.86 -5.02
N THR A 98 4.67 1.11 -4.28
CA THR A 98 5.79 1.87 -4.83
C THR A 98 7.13 1.22 -4.50
N SER A 99 8.00 1.10 -5.51
CA SER A 99 9.41 0.73 -5.37
C SER A 99 10.29 1.98 -5.38
N TRP A 100 11.29 2.04 -4.50
CA TRP A 100 12.21 3.19 -4.42
C TRP A 100 13.67 2.79 -4.62
N VAL A 101 14.11 1.67 -4.06
CA VAL A 101 15.51 1.24 -4.17
C VAL A 101 15.77 0.50 -5.48
N ALA A 102 14.75 -0.09 -6.10
CA ALA A 102 14.87 -0.76 -7.39
C ALA A 102 14.99 0.21 -8.58
N GLY A 103 16.14 0.88 -8.67
CA GLY A 103 16.55 1.65 -9.84
C GLY A 103 16.17 3.12 -9.81
N HIS A 104 15.81 3.64 -8.64
CA HIS A 104 15.32 5.00 -8.46
C HIS A 104 16.08 5.79 -7.38
N LEU A 105 17.35 5.43 -7.10
CA LEU A 105 18.21 6.17 -6.16
C LEU A 105 19.36 6.86 -6.89
N THR A 106 19.40 8.19 -6.88
CA THR A 106 20.55 8.96 -7.40
C THR A 106 21.76 8.91 -6.46
N ASP A 107 21.53 8.63 -5.18
CA ASP A 107 22.56 8.48 -4.15
C ASP A 107 22.11 7.43 -3.13
N LYS A 108 22.75 6.25 -3.18
CA LYS A 108 22.48 5.13 -2.29
C LYS A 108 22.79 5.46 -0.83
N GLU A 109 23.90 6.15 -0.56
CA GLU A 109 24.35 6.42 0.81
C GLU A 109 23.33 7.29 1.55
N ASN A 110 22.74 8.26 0.86
CA ASN A 110 21.73 9.16 1.41
C ASN A 110 20.29 8.72 1.12
N MET A 111 20.09 7.58 0.44
CA MET A 111 18.79 7.11 -0.06
C MET A 111 18.03 8.21 -0.83
N THR A 112 18.75 9.02 -1.60
CA THR A 112 18.17 10.13 -2.37
C THR A 112 17.44 9.57 -3.56
N ILE A 113 16.13 9.81 -3.61
CA ILE A 113 15.25 9.31 -4.68
C ILE A 113 15.45 10.16 -5.93
N ASP A 114 15.47 9.51 -7.09
CA ASP A 114 15.50 10.16 -8.38
C ASP A 114 14.34 11.18 -8.50
N PRO A 115 14.64 12.47 -8.71
CA PRO A 115 13.61 13.50 -8.86
C PRO A 115 12.66 13.23 -10.03
N VAL A 116 13.09 12.51 -11.08
CA VAL A 116 12.21 12.12 -12.20
C VAL A 116 11.17 11.09 -11.74
N TRP A 117 11.61 10.07 -11.01
CA TRP A 117 10.72 9.06 -10.43
C TRP A 117 9.75 9.66 -9.40
N MET A 118 10.28 10.46 -8.47
CA MET A 118 9.47 11.17 -7.47
C MET A 118 8.42 12.08 -8.11
N LYS A 119 8.79 12.82 -9.18
CA LYS A 119 7.84 13.65 -9.92
C LYS A 119 6.71 12.81 -10.52
N ARG A 120 7.00 11.62 -11.05
CA ARG A 120 5.99 10.73 -11.62
C ARG A 120 5.04 10.18 -10.56
N ILE A 121 5.56 9.78 -9.40
CA ILE A 121 4.72 9.35 -8.27
C ILE A 121 3.80 10.48 -7.82
N LYS A 122 4.34 11.70 -7.64
CA LYS A 122 3.54 12.89 -7.28
C LYS A 122 2.45 13.20 -8.31
N GLU A 123 2.72 13.00 -9.59
CA GLU A 123 1.73 13.14 -10.66
C GLU A 123 0.57 12.16 -10.49
N ILE A 124 0.84 10.88 -10.26
CA ILE A 124 -0.20 9.85 -10.04
C ILE A 124 -0.96 10.09 -8.72
N VAL A 125 -0.25 10.47 -7.64
CA VAL A 125 -0.89 10.88 -6.38
C VAL A 125 -1.85 12.05 -6.63
N ASN A 126 -1.43 13.05 -7.41
CA ASN A 126 -2.28 14.18 -7.75
C ASN A 126 -3.49 13.77 -8.60
N TYR A 127 -3.38 12.78 -9.49
CA TYR A 127 -4.55 12.22 -10.19
C TYR A 127 -5.59 11.70 -9.20
N GLY A 128 -5.16 10.97 -8.16
CA GLY A 128 -6.04 10.49 -7.10
C GLY A 128 -6.70 11.63 -6.33
N LEU A 129 -5.91 12.63 -5.91
CA LEU A 129 -6.41 13.79 -5.16
C LEU A 129 -7.38 14.65 -5.98
N ASN A 130 -7.10 14.84 -7.27
CA ASN A 130 -7.96 15.56 -8.22
C ASN A 130 -9.27 14.82 -8.53
N ALA A 131 -9.27 13.48 -8.39
CA ALA A 131 -10.47 12.66 -8.43
C ALA A 131 -11.22 12.62 -7.08
N GLY A 132 -10.68 13.24 -6.02
CA GLY A 132 -11.28 13.25 -4.69
C GLY A 132 -11.10 11.94 -3.92
N LEU A 133 -10.04 11.18 -4.21
CA LEU A 133 -9.65 9.96 -3.51
C LEU A 133 -8.71 10.28 -2.34
N CYS A 134 -8.72 9.42 -1.31
CA CYS A 134 -7.54 9.25 -0.46
C CYS A 134 -6.49 8.42 -1.20
N VAL A 135 -5.20 8.69 -0.97
CA VAL A 135 -4.10 8.05 -1.65
C VAL A 135 -3.11 7.50 -0.63
N ILE A 136 -2.76 6.22 -0.77
CA ILE A 136 -1.75 5.55 0.05
C ILE A 136 -0.52 5.30 -0.82
N ILE A 137 0.66 5.66 -0.35
CA ILE A 137 1.95 5.21 -0.90
C ILE A 137 2.70 4.43 0.18
N ASN A 138 3.55 3.50 -0.22
CA ASN A 138 4.30 2.67 0.71
C ASN A 138 5.76 2.46 0.28
N GLU A 139 6.51 1.70 1.09
CA GLU A 139 7.62 0.90 0.57
C GLU A 139 7.07 -0.49 0.24
N HIS A 140 7.13 -0.89 -1.03
CA HIS A 140 6.63 -2.18 -1.49
C HIS A 140 7.76 -3.23 -1.52
N TRP A 141 7.54 -4.34 -2.22
CA TRP A 141 8.61 -5.24 -2.59
C TRP A 141 9.44 -4.61 -3.72
N ASP A 142 10.63 -4.10 -3.40
CA ASP A 142 11.54 -3.47 -4.37
C ASP A 142 12.95 -4.10 -4.33
N GLY A 143 12.95 -5.42 -4.48
CA GLY A 143 14.17 -6.24 -4.39
C GLY A 143 14.40 -6.82 -2.99
N GLY A 144 13.35 -6.95 -2.18
CA GLY A 144 13.37 -7.73 -0.94
C GLY A 144 14.15 -7.13 0.23
N TRP A 145 14.79 -5.95 0.09
CA TRP A 145 15.68 -5.41 1.12
C TRP A 145 14.96 -5.19 2.47
N MET A 146 13.78 -4.56 2.48
CA MET A 146 12.96 -4.43 3.69
C MET A 146 11.91 -5.53 3.85
N GLU A 147 11.40 -6.12 2.77
CA GLU A 147 10.34 -7.13 2.88
C GLU A 147 10.88 -8.49 3.36
N HIS A 148 12.12 -8.82 2.97
CA HIS A 148 12.75 -10.10 3.29
C HIS A 148 14.07 -9.95 4.06
N ASP A 149 15.07 -9.28 3.48
CA ASP A 149 16.45 -9.32 3.96
C ASP A 149 16.64 -8.66 5.33
N ALA A 150 15.90 -7.58 5.63
CA ALA A 150 15.86 -6.94 6.93
C ALA A 150 15.33 -7.86 8.06
N PHE A 151 14.67 -8.95 7.70
CA PHE A 151 14.04 -9.91 8.60
C PHE A 151 14.78 -11.24 8.71
N THR A 152 16.02 -11.34 8.21
CA THR A 152 16.84 -12.54 8.40
C THR A 152 17.66 -12.48 9.68
N SER A 153 18.16 -13.64 10.11
CA SER A 153 19.11 -13.77 11.23
C SER A 153 20.48 -13.14 10.93
N GLY A 154 20.83 -12.97 9.66
CA GLY A 154 22.07 -12.33 9.20
C GLY A 154 21.97 -10.83 8.96
N ALA A 155 20.79 -10.23 9.15
CA ALA A 155 20.54 -8.82 8.84
C ALA A 155 21.37 -7.87 9.72
N ASN A 156 22.04 -6.88 9.11
CA ASN A 156 22.60 -5.75 9.83
C ASN A 156 21.49 -4.75 10.20
N VAL A 157 20.77 -5.04 11.29
CA VAL A 157 19.56 -4.29 11.69
C VAL A 157 19.82 -2.78 11.83
N THR A 158 21.00 -2.38 12.31
CA THR A 158 21.36 -0.96 12.45
C THR A 158 21.45 -0.25 11.10
N GLU A 159 22.05 -0.89 10.11
CA GLU A 159 22.19 -0.35 8.76
C GLU A 159 20.83 -0.24 8.06
N TYR A 160 20.01 -1.29 8.11
CA TYR A 160 18.65 -1.27 7.56
C TYR A 160 17.80 -0.16 8.18
N LYS A 161 17.87 0.04 9.50
CA LYS A 161 17.17 1.14 10.18
C LYS A 161 17.61 2.49 9.65
N GLU A 162 18.90 2.71 9.47
CA GLU A 162 19.43 3.98 8.99
C GLU A 162 19.03 4.26 7.54
N MET A 163 19.08 3.25 6.67
CA MET A 163 18.62 3.35 5.28
C MET A 163 17.11 3.63 5.22
N PHE A 164 16.30 2.89 5.98
CA PHE A 164 14.85 3.09 6.04
C PHE A 164 14.47 4.47 6.58
N ARG A 165 15.18 4.96 7.61
CA ARG A 165 15.04 6.33 8.12
C ARG A 165 15.32 7.37 7.04
N LYS A 166 16.41 7.23 6.29
CA LYS A 166 16.80 8.16 5.22
C LYS A 166 15.78 8.16 4.08
N GLN A 167 15.38 6.99 3.60
CA GLN A 167 14.38 6.84 2.54
C GLN A 167 13.06 7.51 2.92
N TRP A 168 12.46 7.16 4.07
CA TRP A 168 11.21 7.76 4.52
C TRP A 168 11.32 9.26 4.84
N THR A 169 12.49 9.73 5.30
CA THR A 169 12.73 11.17 5.44
C THR A 169 12.65 11.88 4.08
N ASN A 170 13.25 11.30 3.04
CA ASN A 170 13.24 11.87 1.69
C ASN A 170 11.84 11.85 1.08
N ILE A 171 11.11 10.73 1.18
CA ILE A 171 9.71 10.62 0.75
C ILE A 171 8.85 11.65 1.49
N ALA A 172 8.89 11.67 2.83
CA ALA A 172 8.03 12.53 3.63
C ALA A 172 8.25 14.03 3.31
N LYS A 173 9.49 14.47 3.06
CA LYS A 173 9.78 15.86 2.67
C LYS A 173 9.03 16.28 1.39
N GLU A 174 8.96 15.40 0.39
CA GLU A 174 8.32 15.68 -0.90
C GLU A 174 6.80 15.84 -0.81
N PHE A 175 6.20 15.16 0.16
CA PHE A 175 4.75 15.18 0.42
C PHE A 175 4.36 16.04 1.63
N LYS A 176 5.29 16.80 2.21
CA LYS A 176 5.11 17.56 3.46
C LYS A 176 3.91 18.51 3.48
N THR A 177 3.53 19.06 2.34
CA THR A 177 2.42 20.03 2.20
C THR A 177 1.09 19.39 1.77
N TYR A 178 1.10 18.11 1.42
CA TYR A 178 -0.11 17.40 1.00
C TYR A 178 -1.07 17.26 2.18
N ASP A 179 -2.37 17.39 1.92
CA ASP A 179 -3.41 17.30 2.95
C ASP A 179 -3.59 15.87 3.49
N GLN A 180 -4.58 15.68 4.35
CA GLN A 180 -4.79 14.44 5.09
C GLN A 180 -5.19 13.25 4.21
N ARG A 181 -5.54 13.48 2.94
CA ARG A 181 -5.86 12.42 1.99
C ARG A 181 -4.65 11.64 1.52
N VAL A 182 -3.43 12.11 1.73
CA VAL A 182 -2.23 11.29 1.49
C VAL A 182 -1.82 10.60 2.78
N LEU A 183 -1.71 9.27 2.73
CA LEU A 183 -1.26 8.41 3.82
C LEU A 183 0.02 7.70 3.41
N PHE A 184 0.85 7.37 4.38
CA PHE A 184 2.05 6.57 4.19
C PHE A 184 1.88 5.24 4.91
N ALA A 185 2.11 4.14 4.21
CA ALA A 185 2.25 2.81 4.78
C ALA A 185 3.73 2.44 4.84
N ALA A 186 4.23 2.05 6.01
CA ALA A 186 5.67 1.88 6.22
C ALA A 186 6.29 0.85 5.26
N LEU A 187 5.60 -0.26 5.07
CA LEU A 187 6.00 -1.45 4.35
C LEU A 187 4.79 -2.01 3.57
N ASN A 188 5.02 -3.09 2.83
CA ASN A 188 3.98 -3.89 2.19
C ASN A 188 3.69 -5.15 2.97
N GLU A 189 4.56 -6.16 2.91
CA GLU A 189 4.32 -7.46 3.52
C GLU A 189 5.57 -7.98 4.26
N PRO A 190 5.94 -7.42 5.43
CA PRO A 190 7.19 -7.78 6.12
C PRO A 190 7.25 -9.29 6.41
N GLY A 191 8.27 -9.97 5.90
CA GLY A 191 8.43 -11.43 6.00
C GLY A 191 7.78 -12.21 4.84
N VAL A 192 7.35 -11.52 3.79
CA VAL A 192 6.85 -12.09 2.53
C VAL A 192 7.81 -11.73 1.39
N GLY A 193 7.61 -12.34 0.22
CA GLY A 193 8.41 -12.04 -0.96
C GLY A 193 9.75 -12.78 -1.02
N GLY A 194 10.46 -12.55 -2.13
CA GLY A 194 11.76 -13.15 -2.37
C GLY A 194 12.91 -12.34 -1.75
N ALA A 195 13.95 -13.05 -1.33
CA ALA A 195 15.19 -12.48 -0.84
C ALA A 195 16.03 -11.86 -1.95
N SER A 196 16.87 -10.87 -1.63
CA SER A 196 17.86 -10.41 -2.60
C SER A 196 18.95 -11.45 -2.84
N PRO A 197 19.66 -11.40 -3.99
CA PRO A 197 20.79 -12.30 -4.24
C PRO A 197 21.94 -12.14 -3.24
N GLN A 198 21.96 -11.07 -2.44
CA GLN A 198 23.00 -10.78 -1.44
C GLN A 198 22.57 -11.09 -0.01
N VAL A 199 21.36 -11.64 0.19
CA VAL A 199 20.83 -11.96 1.52
C VAL A 199 21.77 -12.88 2.29
N GLN A 200 21.85 -12.69 3.61
CA GLN A 200 22.59 -13.56 4.51
C GLN A 200 21.67 -14.03 5.64
N GLY A 201 21.93 -15.25 6.12
CA GLY A 201 21.14 -15.88 7.18
C GLY A 201 19.76 -16.32 6.71
N ASP A 202 19.02 -16.90 7.65
CA ASP A 202 17.70 -17.46 7.41
C ASP A 202 16.60 -16.47 7.80
N MET A 203 15.47 -16.52 7.09
CA MET A 203 14.27 -15.78 7.47
C MET A 203 13.88 -16.12 8.91
N LEU A 204 13.66 -15.10 9.74
CA LEU A 204 13.15 -15.31 11.09
C LEU A 204 11.74 -15.89 11.03
N ALA A 205 11.43 -16.80 11.97
CA ALA A 205 10.09 -17.37 12.08
C ALA A 205 9.04 -16.23 12.27
N PRO A 206 8.04 -16.09 11.38
CA PRO A 206 7.13 -14.95 11.38
C PRO A 206 6.27 -14.79 12.65
N ASP A 207 6.02 -15.89 13.36
CA ASP A 207 5.27 -15.91 14.62
C ASP A 207 6.17 -15.71 15.86
N SER A 208 7.50 -15.61 15.66
CA SER A 208 8.45 -15.43 16.76
C SER A 208 8.42 -14.02 17.34
N LYS A 209 8.77 -13.92 18.63
CA LYS A 209 8.98 -12.64 19.29
C LYS A 209 10.09 -11.81 18.64
N GLU A 210 11.14 -12.46 18.13
CA GLU A 210 12.26 -11.77 17.48
C GLU A 210 11.81 -11.07 16.20
N PHE A 211 11.03 -11.75 15.35
CA PHE A 211 10.43 -11.16 14.15
C PHE A 211 9.53 -9.96 14.51
N ALA A 212 8.64 -10.14 15.48
CA ALA A 212 7.73 -9.07 15.94
C ALA A 212 8.51 -7.86 16.50
N ASP A 213 9.55 -8.10 17.31
CA ASP A 213 10.41 -7.05 17.85
C ASP A 213 11.17 -6.31 16.74
N ARG A 214 11.65 -7.04 15.72
CA ARG A 214 12.28 -6.49 14.51
C ARG A 214 11.34 -5.55 13.78
N LEU A 215 10.14 -6.02 13.45
CA LEU A 215 9.11 -5.28 12.73
C LEU A 215 8.74 -3.98 13.46
N LEU A 216 8.35 -4.08 14.72
CA LEU A 216 7.97 -2.91 15.54
C LEU A 216 9.11 -1.89 15.63
N SER A 217 10.36 -2.33 15.57
CA SER A 217 11.51 -1.44 15.60
C SER A 217 11.76 -0.72 14.27
N TYR A 218 11.42 -1.30 13.13
CA TYR A 218 11.44 -0.62 11.82
C TYR A 218 10.25 0.34 11.67
N GLU A 219 9.07 -0.09 12.10
CA GLU A 219 7.86 0.74 12.13
C GLU A 219 8.05 2.00 12.98
N GLN A 220 8.70 1.88 14.15
CA GLN A 220 9.03 3.04 14.97
C GLN A 220 9.98 4.01 14.25
N VAL A 221 10.99 3.50 13.53
CA VAL A 221 11.91 4.32 12.74
C VAL A 221 11.16 5.09 11.64
N PHE A 222 10.21 4.44 10.97
CA PHE A 222 9.34 5.08 9.98
C PHE A 222 8.52 6.22 10.61
N ILE A 223 7.83 5.95 11.72
CA ILE A 223 7.02 6.96 12.43
C ILE A 223 7.91 8.17 12.78
N ASP A 224 9.04 7.93 13.42
CA ASP A 224 9.95 8.99 13.87
C ASP A 224 10.50 9.80 12.69
N ALA A 225 10.92 9.14 11.62
CA ALA A 225 11.43 9.78 10.41
C ALA A 225 10.39 10.70 9.76
N VAL A 226 9.15 10.22 9.60
CA VAL A 226 8.06 11.01 9.02
C VAL A 226 7.73 12.20 9.91
N ARG A 227 7.54 12.00 11.22
CA ARG A 227 7.19 13.06 12.17
C ARG A 227 8.26 14.16 12.22
N ALA A 228 9.54 13.79 12.16
CA ALA A 228 10.66 14.72 12.18
C ALA A 228 10.65 15.72 11.00
N THR A 229 9.98 15.40 9.88
CA THR A 229 9.89 16.32 8.74
C THR A 229 8.93 17.51 8.97
N GLY A 230 8.07 17.45 9.99
CA GLY A 230 7.14 18.51 10.37
C GLY A 230 6.07 18.84 9.30
N GLY A 231 5.49 20.04 9.36
CA GLY A 231 4.39 20.41 8.46
C GLY A 231 3.18 19.49 8.65
N ASN A 232 2.50 19.09 7.58
CA ASN A 232 1.37 18.17 7.69
C ASN A 232 1.81 16.77 8.14
N ASN A 233 3.07 16.39 7.94
CA ASN A 233 3.58 15.10 8.39
C ASN A 233 3.64 14.96 9.91
N ALA A 234 3.61 16.07 10.67
CA ALA A 234 3.51 16.03 12.13
C ALA A 234 2.17 15.45 12.63
N SER A 235 1.15 15.37 11.78
CA SER A 235 -0.19 14.86 12.13
C SER A 235 -0.82 13.96 11.05
N ARG A 236 -0.08 13.68 9.96
CA ARG A 236 -0.50 12.73 8.90
C ARG A 236 -0.81 11.37 9.50
N VAL A 237 -1.88 10.74 9.03
CA VAL A 237 -2.16 9.36 9.42
C VAL A 237 -1.12 8.45 8.77
N LEU A 238 -0.49 7.60 9.58
CA LEU A 238 0.50 6.62 9.16
C LEU A 238 -0.09 5.22 9.31
N ILE A 239 0.27 4.34 8.40
CA ILE A 239 -0.17 2.96 8.36
C ILE A 239 1.04 2.09 8.66
N VAL A 240 0.89 1.15 9.59
CA VAL A 240 1.94 0.22 10.04
C VAL A 240 1.46 -1.21 9.83
N GLN A 241 2.38 -2.11 9.47
CA GLN A 241 2.04 -3.47 9.06
C GLN A 241 2.09 -4.45 10.23
N THR A 242 1.25 -5.48 10.17
CA THR A 242 1.37 -6.66 11.03
C THR A 242 2.38 -7.64 10.44
N PRO A 243 2.85 -8.66 11.20
CA PRO A 243 3.76 -9.67 10.63
C PRO A 243 3.14 -10.32 9.39
N LYS A 244 3.86 -10.30 8.27
CA LYS A 244 3.41 -10.72 6.94
C LYS A 244 2.12 -10.07 6.44
N THR A 245 1.65 -9.02 7.10
CA THR A 245 0.28 -8.50 6.99
C THR A 245 -0.81 -9.57 7.21
N GLU A 246 -0.50 -10.66 7.89
CA GLU A 246 -1.45 -11.75 8.14
C GLU A 246 -2.24 -11.48 9.41
N ILE A 247 -3.56 -11.66 9.34
CA ILE A 247 -4.47 -11.38 10.47
C ILE A 247 -4.25 -12.33 11.65
N ASP A 248 -3.94 -13.60 11.38
CA ASP A 248 -3.71 -14.60 12.43
C ASP A 248 -2.42 -14.32 13.19
N LEU A 249 -1.38 -13.82 12.51
CA LEU A 249 -0.14 -13.38 13.16
C LEU A 249 -0.32 -12.08 13.93
N ALA A 250 -1.17 -11.16 13.44
CA ALA A 250 -1.52 -9.94 14.15
C ALA A 250 -2.20 -10.20 15.50
N ALA A 251 -2.84 -11.37 15.66
CA ALA A 251 -3.54 -11.78 16.87
C ALA A 251 -2.68 -12.61 17.84
N LYS A 252 -1.41 -12.92 17.50
CA LYS A 252 -0.51 -13.70 18.38
C LYS A 252 0.04 -12.85 19.51
N ASP A 253 0.21 -13.47 20.68
CA ASP A 253 0.82 -12.84 21.86
C ASP A 253 2.27 -12.36 21.63
N SER A 254 2.96 -12.86 20.60
CA SER A 254 4.30 -12.42 20.22
C SER A 254 4.32 -11.00 19.62
N TYR A 255 3.20 -10.52 19.08
CA TYR A 255 3.07 -9.22 18.44
C TYR A 255 2.16 -8.29 19.25
N ASP A 256 2.72 -7.14 19.65
CA ASP A 256 1.99 -6.10 20.37
C ASP A 256 2.23 -4.73 19.72
N ILE A 257 1.30 -4.34 18.84
CA ILE A 257 1.32 -3.06 18.12
C ILE A 257 1.28 -1.84 19.05
N THR A 258 0.79 -1.98 20.30
CA THR A 258 0.68 -0.87 21.27
C THR A 258 2.03 -0.38 21.78
N ARG A 259 3.11 -1.14 21.49
CA ARG A 259 4.48 -0.75 21.76
C ARG A 259 4.97 0.40 20.90
N LEU A 260 4.39 0.61 19.72
CA LEU A 260 4.68 1.78 18.88
C LEU A 260 4.27 3.06 19.60
N LYS A 261 5.10 4.09 19.44
CA LYS A 261 4.91 5.41 20.04
C LYS A 261 4.80 6.45 18.95
N ASP A 262 3.72 7.23 19.00
CA ASP A 262 3.50 8.36 18.11
C ASP A 262 3.16 9.59 18.94
N ASN A 263 3.82 10.71 18.64
CA ASN A 263 3.50 11.99 19.27
C ASN A 263 2.17 12.57 18.76
N ALA A 264 1.72 12.14 17.57
CA ALA A 264 0.44 12.49 17.01
C ALA A 264 -0.66 11.55 17.54
N LYS A 265 -1.60 12.12 18.29
CA LYS A 265 -2.65 11.32 18.94
C LYS A 265 -3.64 10.74 17.93
N ASN A 266 -3.88 9.43 18.04
CA ASN A 266 -4.85 8.68 17.24
C ASN A 266 -4.58 8.79 15.73
N ARG A 267 -3.31 8.72 15.31
CA ARG A 267 -2.88 8.86 13.90
C ARG A 267 -2.21 7.62 13.31
N LEU A 268 -2.27 6.48 13.98
CA LEU A 268 -1.79 5.21 13.43
C LEU A 268 -2.98 4.34 12.98
N MET A 269 -2.80 3.63 11.87
CA MET A 269 -3.68 2.58 11.35
C MET A 269 -2.87 1.28 11.23
N ALA A 270 -3.50 0.13 11.50
CA ALA A 270 -2.91 -1.17 11.21
C ALA A 270 -3.34 -1.65 9.81
N GLU A 271 -2.42 -2.24 9.06
CA GLU A 271 -2.68 -2.88 7.77
C GLU A 271 -2.49 -4.39 7.84
N VAL A 272 -3.47 -5.10 7.27
CA VAL A 272 -3.45 -6.52 6.99
C VAL A 272 -3.85 -6.75 5.53
N HIS A 273 -3.35 -7.83 4.94
CA HIS A 273 -3.79 -8.33 3.64
C HIS A 273 -4.56 -9.62 3.86
N PHE A 274 -5.66 -9.78 3.11
CA PHE A 274 -6.58 -10.88 3.34
C PHE A 274 -7.07 -11.47 2.02
N TYR A 275 -6.41 -12.56 1.62
CA TYR A 275 -6.76 -13.34 0.45
C TYR A 275 -7.20 -14.74 0.87
N ASP A 276 -8.17 -14.82 1.77
CA ASP A 276 -8.69 -16.10 2.24
C ASP A 276 -10.10 -16.39 1.73
N PRO A 277 -10.41 -17.66 1.44
CA PRO A 277 -9.51 -18.82 1.56
C PRO A 277 -8.56 -18.93 0.36
N TYR A 278 -7.24 -19.08 0.63
CA TYR A 278 -6.17 -19.16 -0.39
C TYR A 278 -6.50 -20.03 -1.61
N ILE A 279 -7.13 -21.18 -1.39
CA ILE A 279 -7.51 -22.14 -2.45
C ILE A 279 -8.48 -21.57 -3.50
N PHE A 280 -9.19 -20.48 -3.18
CA PHE A 280 -10.15 -19.80 -4.07
C PHE A 280 -9.62 -18.48 -4.62
N THR A 281 -8.81 -17.78 -3.82
CA THR A 281 -8.40 -16.40 -4.06
C THR A 281 -7.02 -16.26 -4.71
N LEU A 282 -6.11 -17.23 -4.52
CA LEU A 282 -4.71 -17.14 -4.95
C LEU A 282 -4.13 -18.42 -5.57
N MET A 283 -4.66 -19.59 -5.24
CA MET A 283 -4.13 -20.86 -5.73
C MET A 283 -4.39 -21.00 -7.25
N ASP A 284 -3.33 -21.22 -8.03
CA ASP A 284 -3.38 -21.27 -9.49
C ASP A 284 -3.54 -22.70 -10.05
N ARG A 285 -3.18 -23.72 -9.27
CA ARG A 285 -3.30 -25.14 -9.64
C ARG A 285 -3.41 -26.04 -8.42
N ASP A 286 -3.89 -27.26 -8.65
CA ASP A 286 -3.98 -28.28 -7.61
C ASP A 286 -2.61 -28.63 -7.03
N ALA A 287 -2.60 -28.87 -5.72
CA ALA A 287 -1.45 -29.35 -4.98
C ALA A 287 -1.81 -30.67 -4.27
N ASP A 288 -0.81 -31.34 -3.73
CA ASP A 288 -0.98 -32.58 -2.94
C ASP A 288 -1.81 -32.35 -1.67
N TRP A 289 -1.71 -31.16 -1.07
CA TRP A 289 -2.44 -30.78 0.15
C TRP A 289 -3.80 -30.11 -0.10
N GLY A 290 -4.16 -29.78 -1.35
CA GLY A 290 -5.38 -29.02 -1.62
C GLY A 290 -5.72 -28.87 -3.11
N LYS A 291 -7.00 -28.67 -3.37
CA LYS A 291 -7.51 -28.41 -4.73
C LYS A 291 -7.93 -26.95 -4.86
N VAL A 292 -7.69 -26.37 -6.04
CA VAL A 292 -8.24 -25.06 -6.39
C VAL A 292 -9.75 -25.12 -6.25
N ALA A 293 -10.30 -24.14 -5.55
CA ALA A 293 -11.73 -23.85 -5.54
C ALA A 293 -12.01 -22.84 -6.66
N LEU A 294 -12.92 -23.20 -7.56
CA LEU A 294 -13.32 -22.36 -8.69
C LEU A 294 -14.62 -21.60 -8.38
N TYR A 295 -15.40 -22.08 -7.42
CA TYR A 295 -16.72 -21.54 -7.13
C TYR A 295 -16.91 -21.32 -5.64
N TRP A 296 -17.68 -20.28 -5.31
CA TRP A 296 -18.30 -20.22 -4.01
C TRP A 296 -19.37 -21.31 -3.89
N LYS A 297 -19.51 -21.94 -2.72
CA LYS A 297 -20.51 -22.98 -2.52
C LYS A 297 -21.90 -22.46 -2.85
N GLY A 298 -22.67 -23.28 -3.58
CA GLY A 298 -23.99 -22.93 -4.09
C GLY A 298 -23.98 -22.32 -5.50
N TYR A 299 -22.80 -22.02 -6.06
CA TYR A 299 -22.66 -21.44 -7.40
C TYR A 299 -21.90 -22.34 -8.39
N ALA A 300 -21.45 -23.53 -7.96
CA ALA A 300 -20.81 -24.49 -8.85
C ALA A 300 -21.81 -25.20 -9.76
N PRO A 301 -21.44 -25.46 -11.03
CA PRO A 301 -22.04 -26.47 -11.88
C PRO A 301 -22.06 -27.87 -11.24
N ALA A 302 -22.87 -28.79 -11.77
CA ALA A 302 -23.05 -30.13 -11.20
C ALA A 302 -21.76 -30.98 -11.23
N ASP A 303 -20.95 -30.81 -12.26
CA ASP A 303 -19.65 -31.46 -12.46
C ASP A 303 -18.53 -30.88 -11.58
N ASP A 304 -18.70 -29.65 -11.10
CA ASP A 304 -17.68 -28.91 -10.35
C ASP A 304 -17.99 -28.76 -8.85
N GLN A 305 -18.93 -29.55 -8.30
CA GLN A 305 -19.27 -29.47 -6.87
C GLN A 305 -18.07 -29.70 -5.94
N GLY A 306 -17.07 -30.47 -6.38
CA GLY A 306 -15.80 -30.70 -5.66
C GLY A 306 -14.80 -29.54 -5.74
N ARG A 307 -15.12 -28.46 -6.46
CA ARG A 307 -14.30 -27.24 -6.65
C ARG A 307 -14.88 -26.04 -5.91
N THR A 308 -15.53 -26.27 -4.77
CA THR A 308 -16.24 -25.22 -4.01
C THR A 308 -15.56 -24.86 -2.69
N VAL A 309 -15.77 -23.62 -2.22
CA VAL A 309 -15.36 -23.17 -0.89
C VAL A 309 -16.47 -22.43 -0.14
N ASN A 310 -16.34 -22.37 1.18
CA ASN A 310 -17.21 -21.64 2.12
C ASN A 310 -16.40 -20.63 2.95
N THR A 311 -17.05 -19.55 3.42
CA THR A 311 -16.44 -18.56 4.31
C THR A 311 -16.07 -19.16 5.65
N ILE A 312 -14.86 -18.84 6.12
CA ILE A 312 -14.51 -18.81 7.54
C ILE A 312 -14.72 -17.37 7.99
N TRP A 313 -15.85 -17.05 8.64
CA TRP A 313 -16.05 -15.71 9.20
C TRP A 313 -15.24 -15.58 10.49
N TYR A 314 -14.21 -14.74 10.50
CA TYR A 314 -13.56 -14.31 11.74
C TYR A 314 -14.36 -13.17 12.36
N ASN A 315 -14.98 -13.42 13.51
CA ASN A 315 -15.62 -12.37 14.33
C ASN A 315 -14.52 -11.48 14.93
N ASN A 316 -14.31 -10.30 14.35
CA ASN A 316 -13.35 -9.33 14.86
C ASN A 316 -13.88 -8.68 16.16
N LYS A 317 -13.53 -9.23 17.32
CA LYS A 317 -13.96 -8.75 18.65
C LYS A 317 -13.18 -7.54 19.19
N ASN A 318 -12.09 -7.10 18.53
CA ASN A 318 -11.08 -6.25 19.19
C ASN A 318 -11.02 -4.77 18.73
N GLY A 319 -11.97 -4.27 17.94
CA GLY A 319 -12.26 -2.83 17.86
C GLY A 319 -11.16 -1.90 17.31
N MET A 320 -10.04 -2.41 16.77
CA MET A 320 -9.08 -1.58 16.04
C MET A 320 -9.54 -1.37 14.59
N PRO A 321 -9.50 -0.14 14.05
CA PRO A 321 -9.74 0.10 12.63
C PRO A 321 -8.66 -0.61 11.82
N THR A 322 -9.09 -1.51 10.92
CA THR A 322 -8.22 -2.26 10.02
C THR A 322 -8.37 -1.71 8.61
N SER A 323 -7.25 -1.40 7.96
CA SER A 323 -7.24 -1.26 6.50
C SER A 323 -7.06 -2.66 5.92
N ILE A 324 -8.03 -3.11 5.13
CA ILE A 324 -7.94 -4.35 4.36
C ILE A 324 -7.64 -3.93 2.93
N SER A 325 -6.51 -4.36 2.40
CA SER A 325 -6.13 -4.18 1.00
C SER A 325 -6.43 -5.47 0.23
N PRO A 326 -7.60 -5.60 -0.42
CA PRO A 326 -7.80 -6.64 -1.41
C PRO A 326 -7.34 -6.12 -2.77
N ILE A 327 -6.77 -7.04 -3.56
CA ILE A 327 -6.37 -6.92 -4.97
C ILE A 327 -4.90 -6.51 -5.14
N ARG A 328 -4.11 -7.42 -5.75
CA ARG A 328 -2.75 -7.17 -6.24
C ARG A 328 -2.76 -6.02 -7.23
#